data_AF-A0A9P0F346-F1
#
_entry.id   AF-A0A9P0F346-F1
#
_cell.length_a   1.000
_cell.length_b   1.000
_cell.length_c   1.000
_cell.angle_alpha   90.00
_cell.angle_beta   90.00
_cell.angle_gamma   90.00
#
_symmetry.space_group_name_H-M   'P 1'
#
loop_
_entity.id
_entity.type
_entity.pdbx_description
1 polymer ?
#
loop_
_entity_poly.entity_id
_entity_poly.type
_entity_poly.pdbx_seq_one_letter_code
_entity_poly.pdbx_strand_id
1 'polypeptide(L)'
;MPKCFKCSAVFGELPYFRSHLRRHNITKDDPVFCVEATCGHKRFQNLSSLTRHYKLTHKIFPGVNVGPQNSFNNPEVEHMDDEVVELGITDHESSFTMNEEKSDPVNAENLSSQLQEEIDIFLCKLYENPRITRKQIQNIVSYSQNLLQSVASSLKSSVLVTLKSLNASPDVEFQWEDIFEVLENPFENLRSDYIRTKVFAKEGTYIEPTTILLGSEPGAGTSKGEHIVQMLPLTAHFISLRQLLSMFLQQPQVMSKILNFQRELGKVKDVYTNFMDAEVWKEFNQGQIFFACFFICRRF
;
A
#
# COMPACT_ATOMS: atom_id res chain seq x y z
N MET A 1 -31.40 12.45 14.07
CA MET A 1 -30.09 12.00 14.60
C MET A 1 -29.49 11.12 13.52
N PRO A 2 -28.23 11.32 13.09
CA PRO A 2 -27.68 10.65 11.92
C PRO A 2 -27.98 9.15 11.88
N LYS A 3 -28.72 8.71 10.86
CA LYS A 3 -29.12 7.31 10.65
C LYS A 3 -28.35 6.70 9.48
N CYS A 4 -27.80 5.50 9.69
CA CYS A 4 -27.11 4.74 8.67
C CYS A 4 -28.11 4.21 7.64
N PHE A 5 -27.82 4.39 6.35
CA PHE A 5 -28.68 3.93 5.27
C PHE A 5 -28.55 2.43 4.96
N LYS A 6 -27.45 1.80 5.36
CA LYS A 6 -27.25 0.34 5.16
C LYS A 6 -27.80 -0.50 6.32
N CYS A 7 -27.57 -0.09 7.56
CA CYS A 7 -27.92 -0.89 8.73
C CYS A 7 -28.88 -0.19 9.70
N SER A 8 -29.45 0.95 9.31
CA SER A 8 -30.43 1.71 10.12
C SER A 8 -29.99 2.16 11.51
N ALA A 9 -28.72 1.98 11.87
CA ALA A 9 -28.16 2.42 13.16
C ALA A 9 -28.21 3.94 13.29
N VAL A 10 -28.62 4.43 14.47
CA VAL A 10 -28.76 5.85 14.79
C VAL A 10 -27.61 6.29 15.69
N PHE A 11 -27.06 7.46 15.42
CA PHE A 11 -25.90 8.00 16.13
C PHE A 11 -26.22 9.36 16.73
N GLY A 12 -25.79 9.59 17.97
CA GLY A 12 -25.92 10.89 18.63
C GLY A 12 -24.98 11.95 18.06
N GLU A 13 -23.80 11.55 17.57
CA GLU A 13 -22.79 12.49 17.07
C GLU A 13 -22.22 12.09 15.70
N LEU A 14 -21.83 13.11 14.92
CA LEU A 14 -21.24 12.92 13.59
C LEU A 14 -19.90 12.18 13.56
N PRO A 15 -18.97 12.35 14.52
CA PRO A 15 -17.72 11.61 14.50
C PRO A 15 -17.93 10.09 14.55
N TYR A 16 -18.86 9.62 15.39
CA TYR A 16 -19.21 8.21 15.51
C TYR A 16 -19.94 7.70 14.27
N PHE A 17 -20.89 8.47 13.74
CA PHE A 17 -21.56 8.15 12.48
C PHE A 17 -20.56 8.00 11.32
N ARG A 18 -19.60 8.93 11.21
CA ARG A 18 -18.57 8.91 10.15
C ARG A 18 -17.62 7.72 10.29
N SER A 19 -17.24 7.38 11.52
CA SER A 19 -16.42 6.20 11.80
C SER A 19 -17.17 4.90 11.44
N HIS A 20 -18.45 4.82 11.80
CA HIS A 20 -19.31 3.69 11.46
C HIS A 20 -19.46 3.50 9.94
N LEU A 21 -19.71 4.56 9.17
CA LEU A 21 -19.86 4.45 7.71
C LEU A 21 -18.61 3.94 7.00
N ARG A 22 -17.41 4.11 7.58
CA ARG A 22 -16.17 3.51 7.04
C ARG A 22 -16.14 2.00 7.15
N ARG A 23 -16.86 1.40 8.10
CA ARG A 23 -16.96 -0.07 8.26
C ARG A 23 -17.82 -0.73 7.19
N HIS A 24 -18.59 0.06 6.44
CA HIS A 24 -19.44 -0.41 5.35
C HIS A 24 -18.73 -0.46 3.99
N ASN A 25 -17.39 -0.30 3.98
CA ASN A 25 -16.52 -0.30 2.78
C ASN A 25 -17.09 0.56 1.64
N ILE A 26 -17.64 1.72 1.96
CA ILE A 26 -18.24 2.64 0.97
C ILE A 26 -17.11 3.23 0.12
N THR A 27 -17.08 2.85 -1.15
CA THR A 27 -16.15 3.33 -2.15
C THR A 27 -16.56 4.72 -2.66
N LYS A 28 -15.71 5.37 -3.46
CA LYS A 28 -16.00 6.73 -3.97
C LYS A 28 -17.15 6.78 -4.98
N ASP A 29 -17.48 5.64 -5.56
CA ASP A 29 -18.53 5.49 -6.58
C ASP A 29 -19.86 5.04 -5.97
N ASP A 30 -19.84 4.61 -4.70
CA ASP A 30 -21.04 4.21 -3.98
C ASP A 30 -21.90 5.44 -3.62
N PRO A 31 -23.18 5.46 -4.03
CA PRO A 31 -24.06 6.54 -3.65
C PRO A 31 -24.39 6.49 -2.16
N VAL A 32 -24.27 7.65 -1.51
CA VAL A 32 -24.53 7.81 -0.09
C VAL A 32 -25.83 8.58 0.11
N PHE A 33 -26.72 8.11 0.99
CA PHE A 33 -28.06 8.67 1.16
C PHE A 33 -28.32 9.21 2.57
N CYS A 34 -29.17 10.25 2.67
CA CYS A 34 -29.76 10.68 3.93
C CYS A 34 -31.15 10.05 4.10
N VAL A 35 -31.34 9.24 5.14
CA VAL A 35 -32.60 8.49 5.40
C VAL A 35 -33.48 9.19 6.46
N GLU A 36 -33.23 10.47 6.70
CA GLU A 36 -34.08 11.27 7.59
C GLU A 36 -35.37 11.63 6.86
N ALA A 37 -36.51 11.50 7.55
CA ALA A 37 -37.84 11.70 6.98
C ALA A 37 -38.03 13.08 6.32
N THR A 38 -37.31 14.09 6.79
CA THR A 38 -37.37 15.47 6.27
C THR A 38 -36.57 15.67 4.98
N CYS A 39 -35.79 14.69 4.54
CA CYS A 39 -34.83 14.83 3.43
C CYS A 39 -35.08 13.90 2.25
N GLY A 40 -36.14 13.09 2.28
CA GLY A 40 -36.62 12.32 1.11
C GLY A 40 -35.53 11.52 0.38
N HIS A 41 -34.64 10.85 1.12
CA HIS A 41 -33.56 10.01 0.56
C HIS A 41 -32.59 10.75 -0.37
N LYS A 42 -32.28 12.03 -0.08
CA LYS A 42 -31.28 12.80 -0.83
C LYS A 42 -29.96 12.04 -1.00
N ARG A 43 -29.53 11.91 -2.26
CA ARG A 43 -28.27 11.27 -2.70
C ARG A 43 -27.11 12.26 -2.66
N PHE A 44 -25.95 11.78 -2.23
CA PHE A 44 -24.69 12.52 -2.16
C PHE A 44 -23.57 11.73 -2.84
N GLN A 45 -22.66 12.46 -3.47
CA GLN A 45 -21.52 11.89 -4.21
C GLN A 45 -20.39 11.40 -3.31
N ASN A 46 -20.38 11.75 -2.02
CA ASN A 46 -19.38 11.26 -1.07
C ASN A 46 -19.80 11.50 0.39
N LEU A 47 -19.13 10.80 1.30
CA LEU A 47 -19.33 10.89 2.75
C LEU A 47 -19.12 12.31 3.31
N SER A 48 -18.21 13.10 2.73
CA SER A 48 -17.95 14.47 3.18
C SER A 48 -19.17 15.38 2.92
N SER A 49 -19.79 15.26 1.75
CA SER A 49 -21.01 15.98 1.38
C SER A 49 -22.20 15.57 2.24
N LEU A 50 -22.37 14.27 2.51
CA LEU A 50 -23.40 13.79 3.45
C LEU A 50 -23.16 14.35 4.86
N THR A 51 -21.93 14.30 5.37
CA THR A 51 -21.59 14.79 6.71
C THR A 51 -21.84 16.29 6.84
N ARG A 52 -21.53 17.06 5.79
CA ARG A 52 -21.84 18.50 5.73
C ARG A 52 -23.34 18.76 5.71
N HIS A 53 -24.12 17.96 4.97
CA HIS A 53 -25.57 18.05 4.96
C HIS A 53 -26.17 17.82 6.35
N TYR A 54 -25.75 16.76 7.06
CA TYR A 54 -26.23 16.53 8.43
C TYR A 54 -25.89 17.69 9.36
N LYS A 55 -24.67 18.24 9.29
CA LYS A 55 -24.28 19.38 10.13
C LYS A 55 -25.14 20.63 9.89
N LEU A 56 -25.57 20.88 8.66
CA LEU A 56 -26.27 22.12 8.27
C LEU A 56 -27.80 21.99 8.33
N THR A 57 -28.34 20.80 8.01
CA THR A 57 -29.78 20.60 7.83
C THR A 57 -30.41 19.89 9.03
N HIS A 58 -29.67 19.01 9.69
CA HIS A 58 -30.16 18.24 10.84
C HIS A 58 -29.44 18.75 12.08
N LYS A 59 -29.97 19.78 12.75
CA LYS A 59 -29.35 20.34 13.97
C LYS A 59 -29.05 19.21 14.97
N ILE A 60 -27.77 18.89 15.14
CA ILE A 60 -27.31 17.89 16.10
C ILE A 60 -27.07 18.63 17.40
N PHE A 61 -27.91 18.36 18.40
CA PHE A 61 -27.71 18.89 19.75
C PHE A 61 -26.50 18.21 20.37
N PRO A 62 -25.45 18.95 20.78
CA PRO A 62 -24.33 18.38 21.51
C PRO A 62 -24.76 18.19 22.96
N GLY A 63 -25.04 16.95 23.36
CA GLY A 63 -25.32 16.64 24.76
C GLY A 63 -26.05 15.32 24.92
N VAL A 64 -25.47 14.46 25.76
CA VAL A 64 -25.91 13.11 26.17
C VAL A 64 -25.31 11.98 25.33
N ASN A 65 -24.19 11.45 25.86
CA ASN A 65 -23.64 10.15 25.53
C ASN A 65 -24.69 9.06 25.84
N VAL A 66 -25.30 8.51 24.79
CA VAL A 66 -25.90 7.18 24.86
C VAL A 66 -25.16 6.33 23.84
N GLY A 67 -24.48 5.28 24.32
CA GLY A 67 -23.85 4.29 23.47
C GLY A 67 -24.86 3.63 22.52
N PRO A 68 -24.38 2.88 21.51
CA PRO A 68 -25.26 2.27 20.52
C PRO A 68 -26.21 1.30 21.23
N GLN A 69 -27.48 1.68 21.33
CA GLN A 69 -28.53 0.77 21.76
C GLN A 69 -28.84 -0.14 20.57
N ASN A 70 -28.39 -1.39 20.67
CA ASN A 70 -28.87 -2.48 19.83
C ASN A 70 -30.34 -2.72 20.19
N SER A 71 -31.25 -2.35 19.30
CA SER A 71 -32.63 -2.81 19.31
C SER A 71 -33.11 -2.94 17.89
N PHE A 72 -33.07 -4.17 17.39
CA PHE A 72 -33.91 -4.73 16.33
C PHE A 72 -33.89 -6.25 16.62
N ASN A 73 -34.92 -6.88 17.18
CA ASN A 73 -36.30 -6.99 16.69
C ASN A 73 -36.34 -7.14 15.17
N ASN A 74 -36.43 -8.41 14.76
CA ASN A 74 -36.89 -8.89 13.46
C ASN A 74 -38.20 -8.16 13.08
N PRO A 75 -38.42 -7.84 11.79
CA PRO A 75 -39.15 -8.84 11.01
C PRO A 75 -38.80 -8.93 9.51
N GLU A 76 -39.09 -10.14 9.03
CA GLU A 76 -39.69 -10.52 7.75
C GLU A 76 -39.01 -10.25 6.40
N VAL A 77 -38.85 -11.39 5.73
CA VAL A 77 -38.48 -11.70 4.37
C VAL A 77 -39.47 -11.10 3.38
N GLU A 78 -38.96 -10.41 2.36
CA GLU A 78 -39.59 -10.42 1.03
C GLU A 78 -38.53 -10.73 -0.03
N HIS A 79 -38.81 -11.81 -0.76
CA HIS A 79 -38.15 -12.26 -1.99
C HIS A 79 -38.25 -11.20 -3.08
N MET A 80 -37.18 -11.00 -3.86
CA MET A 80 -37.29 -10.60 -5.26
C MET A 80 -36.08 -11.13 -6.06
N ASP A 81 -36.40 -11.64 -7.23
CA ASP A 81 -35.68 -12.64 -8.01
C ASP A 81 -34.38 -12.19 -8.70
N ASP A 82 -33.57 -13.21 -8.98
CA ASP A 82 -32.33 -13.22 -9.74
C ASP A 82 -32.47 -12.67 -11.17
N GLU A 83 -31.50 -11.86 -11.59
CA GLU A 83 -31.09 -11.76 -12.98
C GLU A 83 -29.56 -11.76 -13.06
N VAL A 84 -29.00 -12.94 -13.34
CA VAL A 84 -27.56 -13.21 -13.46
C VAL A 84 -27.10 -12.72 -14.83
N VAL A 85 -26.26 -11.68 -14.86
CA VAL A 85 -25.45 -11.34 -16.04
C VAL A 85 -24.01 -11.74 -15.75
N GLU A 86 -23.62 -12.85 -16.37
CA GLU A 86 -22.30 -13.45 -16.35
C GLU A 86 -21.30 -12.57 -17.11
N LEU A 87 -20.35 -11.96 -16.40
CA LEU A 87 -19.15 -11.36 -16.99
C LEU A 87 -17.93 -11.96 -16.29
N GLY A 88 -17.29 -12.88 -17.00
CA GLY A 88 -16.11 -13.61 -16.56
C GLY A 88 -14.96 -12.67 -16.20
N ILE A 89 -14.64 -12.64 -14.91
CA ILE A 89 -13.38 -12.16 -14.38
C ILE A 89 -12.64 -13.40 -13.92
N THR A 90 -11.50 -13.68 -14.55
CA THR A 90 -10.56 -14.72 -14.13
C THR A 90 -10.00 -14.37 -12.76
N ASP A 91 -10.53 -15.04 -11.73
CA ASP A 91 -9.98 -15.05 -10.39
C ASP A 91 -8.59 -15.68 -10.40
N HIS A 92 -7.57 -14.86 -10.17
CA HIS A 92 -6.35 -15.32 -9.51
C HIS A 92 -6.61 -15.23 -7.99
N GLU A 93 -7.48 -16.11 -7.50
CA GLU A 93 -7.46 -16.46 -6.09
C GLU A 93 -6.17 -17.25 -5.83
N SER A 94 -5.23 -16.62 -5.14
CA SER A 94 -4.20 -17.33 -4.40
C SER A 94 -4.90 -18.18 -3.34
N SER A 95 -5.22 -19.41 -3.73
CA SER A 95 -5.69 -20.47 -2.84
C SER A 95 -4.71 -20.60 -1.68
N PHE A 96 -5.12 -20.16 -0.50
CA PHE A 96 -4.45 -20.50 0.75
C PHE A 96 -4.83 -21.95 1.07
N THR A 97 -4.14 -22.89 0.45
CA THR A 97 -4.20 -24.29 0.85
C THR A 97 -3.58 -24.38 2.24
N MET A 98 -4.40 -24.61 3.26
CA MET A 98 -3.91 -25.11 4.54
C MET A 98 -3.40 -26.53 4.33
N ASN A 99 -2.13 -26.64 3.95
CA ASN A 99 -1.39 -27.86 4.16
C ASN A 99 -1.09 -27.94 5.66
N GLU A 100 -1.66 -28.93 6.33
CA GLU A 100 -1.13 -29.48 7.57
C GLU A 100 0.22 -30.14 7.28
N GLU A 101 1.22 -29.34 6.91
CA GLU A 101 2.61 -29.73 6.98
C GLU A 101 3.02 -29.63 8.45
N LYS A 102 3.58 -30.74 8.97
CA LYS A 102 4.21 -30.77 10.29
C LYS A 102 5.12 -29.56 10.40
N SER A 103 4.71 -28.57 11.18
CA SER A 103 5.49 -27.35 11.37
C SER A 103 6.80 -27.76 12.01
N ASP A 104 7.90 -27.60 11.26
CA ASP A 104 9.22 -27.55 11.85
C ASP A 104 9.17 -26.55 13.03
N PRO A 105 9.85 -26.83 14.15
CA PRO A 105 9.87 -25.90 15.27
C PRO A 105 10.31 -24.53 14.76
N VAL A 106 9.46 -23.52 14.96
CA VAL A 106 9.75 -22.14 14.57
C VAL A 106 11.09 -21.76 15.20
N ASN A 107 12.13 -21.66 14.38
CA ASN A 107 13.43 -21.16 14.80
C ASN A 107 13.54 -19.68 14.39
N ALA A 108 14.40 -18.93 15.09
CA ALA A 108 14.54 -17.50 14.88
C ALA A 108 14.96 -17.15 13.43
N GLU A 109 15.73 -18.02 12.78
CA GLU A 109 16.20 -17.82 11.40
C GLU A 109 15.06 -17.85 10.36
N ASN A 110 14.17 -18.85 10.45
CA ASN A 110 13.03 -18.98 9.55
C ASN A 110 12.05 -17.83 9.77
N LEU A 111 11.75 -17.52 11.04
CA LEU A 111 10.89 -16.39 11.40
C LEU A 111 11.44 -15.06 10.87
N SER A 112 12.74 -14.82 11.04
CA SER A 112 13.41 -13.61 10.55
C SER A 112 13.27 -13.47 9.04
N SER A 113 13.47 -14.55 8.29
CA SER A 113 13.37 -14.54 6.82
C SER A 113 11.94 -14.26 6.35
N GLN A 114 10.94 -14.93 6.93
CA GLN A 114 9.53 -14.73 6.61
C GLN A 114 9.06 -13.31 6.95
N LEU A 115 9.44 -12.81 8.13
CA LEU A 115 9.07 -11.47 8.57
C LEU A 115 9.69 -10.39 7.69
N GLN A 116 10.95 -10.59 7.27
CA GLN A 116 11.65 -9.67 6.38
C GLN A 116 10.95 -9.58 5.02
N GLU A 117 10.54 -10.70 4.42
CA GLU A 117 9.80 -10.72 3.15
C GLU A 117 8.48 -9.92 3.24
N GLU A 118 7.71 -10.14 4.30
CA GLU A 118 6.45 -9.42 4.53
C GLU A 118 6.67 -7.92 4.74
N ILE A 119 7.75 -7.55 5.44
CA ILE A 119 8.15 -6.16 5.64
C ILE A 119 8.54 -5.50 4.32
N ASP A 120 9.25 -6.20 3.45
CA ASP A 120 9.66 -5.69 2.14
C ASP A 120 8.44 -5.45 1.24
N ILE A 121 7.48 -6.39 1.22
CA ILE A 121 6.20 -6.22 0.53
C ILE A 121 5.43 -5.02 1.09
N PHE A 122 5.37 -4.90 2.43
CA PHE A 122 4.73 -3.78 3.11
C PHE A 122 5.34 -2.44 2.71
N LEU A 123 6.67 -2.33 2.70
CA LEU A 123 7.37 -1.11 2.31
C LEU A 123 7.18 -0.79 0.83
N CYS A 124 7.27 -1.79 -0.05
CA CYS A 124 7.08 -1.59 -1.48
C CYS A 124 5.71 -0.98 -1.78
N LYS A 125 4.64 -1.48 -1.14
CA LYS A 125 3.28 -0.93 -1.27
C LYS A 125 3.16 0.52 -0.76
N LEU A 126 3.95 0.90 0.26
CA LEU A 126 3.99 2.28 0.73
C LEU A 126 4.69 3.21 -0.27
N TYR A 127 5.82 2.78 -0.82
CA TYR A 127 6.59 3.54 -1.80
C TYR A 127 5.89 3.66 -3.16
N GLU A 128 5.05 2.69 -3.53
CA GLU A 128 4.23 2.72 -4.75
C GLU A 128 3.21 3.87 -4.74
N ASN A 129 2.78 4.34 -3.56
CA ASN A 129 1.74 5.35 -3.45
C ASN A 129 2.33 6.78 -3.47
N PRO A 130 2.18 7.55 -4.56
CA PRO A 130 2.78 8.88 -4.69
C PRO A 130 2.17 9.93 -3.75
N ARG A 131 1.04 9.62 -3.09
CA ARG A 131 0.41 10.50 -2.10
C ARG A 131 1.06 10.41 -0.72
N ILE A 132 1.87 9.39 -0.48
CA ILE A 132 2.56 9.19 0.79
C ILE A 132 3.98 9.73 0.64
N THR A 133 4.29 10.77 1.41
CA THR A 133 5.63 11.35 1.42
C THR A 133 6.62 10.45 2.17
N ARG A 134 7.92 10.54 1.85
CA ARG A 134 8.98 9.79 2.57
C ARG A 134 8.94 10.00 4.09
N LYS A 135 8.62 11.23 4.53
CA LYS A 135 8.43 11.54 5.95
C LYS A 135 7.26 10.77 6.57
N GLN A 136 6.15 10.65 5.85
CA GLN A 136 5.02 9.85 6.31
C GLN A 136 5.36 8.35 6.34
N ILE A 137 6.07 7.84 5.34
CA ILE A 137 6.58 6.45 5.36
C ILE A 137 7.45 6.23 6.60
N GLN A 138 8.38 7.13 6.89
CA GLN A 138 9.22 7.04 8.08
C GLN A 138 8.38 6.99 9.37
N ASN A 139 7.35 7.83 9.49
CA ASN A 139 6.45 7.81 10.63
C ASN A 139 5.70 6.48 10.73
N ILE A 140 5.19 5.96 9.60
CA ILE A 140 4.50 4.66 9.55
C ILE A 140 5.43 3.56 10.05
N VAL A 141 6.67 3.48 9.54
CA VAL A 141 7.68 2.49 10.00
C VAL A 141 7.93 2.64 11.50
N SER A 142 8.14 3.86 11.99
CA SER A 142 8.40 4.10 13.42
C SER A 142 7.20 3.72 14.30
N TYR A 143 5.96 4.00 13.89
CA TYR A 143 4.78 3.61 14.64
C TYR A 143 4.57 2.09 14.62
N SER A 144 4.78 1.44 13.48
CA SER A 144 4.70 -0.02 13.36
C SER A 144 5.76 -0.71 14.22
N GLN A 145 7.01 -0.25 14.17
CA GLN A 145 8.11 -0.73 15.00
C GLN A 145 7.76 -0.64 16.49
N ASN A 146 7.30 0.53 16.95
CA ASN A 146 6.95 0.73 18.36
C ASN A 146 5.76 -0.16 18.80
N LEU A 147 4.77 -0.33 17.93
CA LEU A 147 3.62 -1.19 18.19
C LEU A 147 4.08 -2.65 18.36
N LEU A 148 4.85 -3.17 17.41
CA LEU A 148 5.35 -4.54 17.44
C LEU A 148 6.27 -4.77 18.63
N GLN A 149 7.20 -3.85 18.88
CA GLN A 149 8.09 -3.92 20.05
C GLN A 149 7.29 -3.95 21.36
N SER A 150 6.29 -3.08 21.52
CA SER A 150 5.47 -3.06 22.74
C SER A 150 4.72 -4.37 22.97
N VAL A 151 4.18 -4.98 21.91
CA VAL A 151 3.45 -6.25 21.99
C VAL A 151 4.44 -7.39 22.27
N ALA A 152 5.56 -7.44 21.54
CA ALA A 152 6.59 -8.45 21.67
C ALA A 152 7.20 -8.46 23.08
N SER A 153 7.60 -7.30 23.62
CA SER A 153 8.19 -7.21 24.97
C SER A 153 7.20 -7.62 26.07
N SER A 154 5.91 -7.31 25.90
CA SER A 154 4.86 -7.75 26.83
C SER A 154 4.71 -9.28 26.82
N LEU A 155 4.71 -9.88 25.62
CA LEU A 155 4.63 -11.33 25.47
C LEU A 155 5.90 -12.03 25.96
N LYS A 156 7.08 -11.51 25.61
CA LYS A 156 8.40 -11.98 26.04
C LYS A 156 8.47 -12.14 27.55
N SER A 157 8.07 -11.09 28.27
CA SER A 157 8.07 -11.10 29.73
C SER A 157 7.17 -12.20 30.30
N SER A 158 5.96 -12.36 29.74
CA SER A 158 5.02 -13.40 30.18
C SER A 158 5.53 -14.81 29.87
N VAL A 159 6.10 -15.03 28.69
CA VAL A 159 6.59 -16.35 28.25
C VAL A 159 7.82 -16.76 29.06
N LEU A 160 8.81 -15.86 29.21
CA LEU A 160 10.03 -16.18 29.96
C LEU A 160 9.77 -16.43 31.45
N VAL A 161 8.85 -15.69 32.08
CA VAL A 161 8.42 -15.99 33.46
C VAL A 161 7.77 -17.37 33.56
N THR A 162 6.93 -17.72 32.58
CA THR A 162 6.27 -19.04 32.54
C THR A 162 7.28 -20.16 32.36
N LEU A 163 8.25 -20.01 31.44
CA LEU A 163 9.32 -20.99 31.21
C LEU A 163 10.17 -21.23 32.46
N LYS A 164 10.55 -20.15 33.15
CA LYS A 164 11.28 -20.23 34.43
C LYS A 164 10.47 -20.95 35.50
N SER A 165 9.16 -20.68 35.59
CA SER A 165 8.28 -21.35 36.55
C SER A 165 8.12 -22.86 36.30
N LEU A 166 8.27 -23.27 35.04
CA LEU A 166 8.20 -24.68 34.62
C LEU A 166 9.57 -25.39 34.68
N ASN A 167 10.64 -24.71 35.13
CA ASN A 167 12.02 -25.19 35.08
C ASN A 167 12.40 -25.69 33.67
N ALA A 168 12.05 -24.91 32.63
CA ALA A 168 12.48 -25.20 31.26
C ALA A 168 14.02 -25.20 31.16
N SER A 169 14.57 -25.91 30.16
CA SER A 169 16.02 -25.88 29.95
C SER A 169 16.46 -24.48 29.49
N PRO A 170 17.70 -24.07 29.84
CA PRO A 170 18.26 -22.80 29.38
C PRO A 170 18.21 -22.66 27.86
N ASP A 171 18.43 -23.75 27.11
CA ASP A 171 18.39 -23.76 25.65
C ASP A 171 17.02 -23.32 25.09
N VAL A 172 15.92 -23.71 25.76
CA VAL A 172 14.57 -23.30 25.36
C VAL A 172 14.33 -21.83 25.70
N GLU A 173 14.84 -21.35 26.83
CA GLU A 173 14.78 -19.91 27.16
C GLU A 173 15.51 -19.07 26.11
N PHE A 174 16.72 -19.46 25.71
CA PHE A 174 17.49 -18.78 24.67
C PHE A 174 16.78 -18.79 23.31
N GLN A 175 16.19 -19.92 22.90
CA GLN A 175 15.43 -19.98 21.65
C GLN A 175 14.27 -18.98 21.63
N TRP A 176 13.54 -18.85 22.74
CA TRP A 176 12.47 -17.87 22.84
C TRP A 176 13.00 -16.43 22.92
N GLU A 177 14.13 -16.20 23.58
CA GLU A 177 14.79 -14.89 23.59
C GLU A 177 15.15 -14.44 22.16
N ASP A 178 15.74 -15.32 21.35
CA ASP A 178 16.09 -15.04 19.95
C ASP A 178 14.84 -14.74 19.11
N ILE A 179 13.77 -15.54 19.26
CA ILE A 179 12.48 -15.30 18.59
C ILE A 179 11.92 -13.92 18.95
N PHE A 180 11.93 -13.56 20.22
CA PHE A 180 11.43 -12.26 20.65
C PHE A 180 12.35 -11.12 20.24
N GLU A 181 13.66 -11.31 20.15
CA GLU A 181 14.59 -10.29 19.63
C GLU A 181 14.26 -9.91 18.18
N VAL A 182 13.93 -10.90 17.34
CA VAL A 182 13.46 -10.69 15.96
C VAL A 182 12.15 -9.89 15.94
N LEU A 183 11.18 -10.26 16.77
CA LEU A 183 9.87 -9.58 16.83
C LEU A 183 9.93 -8.18 17.48
N GLU A 184 10.89 -7.95 18.36
CA GLU A 184 11.12 -6.64 18.99
C GLU A 184 11.79 -5.68 18.00
N ASN A 185 12.55 -6.17 17.02
CA ASN A 185 13.32 -5.34 16.09
C ASN A 185 13.09 -5.68 14.58
N PRO A 186 11.83 -5.79 14.13
CA PRO A 186 11.50 -6.23 12.76
C PRO A 186 12.07 -5.31 11.68
N PHE A 187 12.20 -4.01 11.97
CA PHE A 187 12.65 -3.02 10.99
C PHE A 187 14.12 -2.61 11.19
N GLU A 188 14.94 -3.33 11.95
CA GLU A 188 16.30 -2.87 12.29
C GLU A 188 17.14 -2.56 11.04
N ASN A 189 17.08 -3.46 10.05
CA ASN A 189 17.77 -3.32 8.76
C ASN A 189 17.08 -2.35 7.79
N LEU A 190 15.96 -1.73 8.17
CA LEU A 190 15.12 -0.88 7.32
C LEU A 190 14.59 0.36 8.06
N ARG A 191 15.22 0.71 9.20
CA ARG A 191 14.68 1.66 10.17
C ARG A 191 14.57 3.08 9.63
N SER A 192 15.53 3.49 8.81
CA SER A 192 15.60 4.85 8.24
C SER A 192 15.51 4.84 6.72
N ASP A 193 15.06 5.96 6.13
CA ASP A 193 14.98 6.12 4.67
C ASP A 193 16.34 5.92 3.99
N TYR A 194 17.41 6.36 4.65
CA TYR A 194 18.78 6.14 4.19
C TYR A 194 19.13 4.65 4.11
N ILE A 195 18.85 3.88 5.17
CA ILE A 195 19.13 2.44 5.20
C ILE A 195 18.28 1.71 4.15
N ARG A 196 16.97 2.00 4.07
CA ARG A 196 16.08 1.42 3.06
C ARG A 196 16.58 1.68 1.64
N THR A 197 16.95 2.93 1.34
CA THR A 197 17.50 3.29 0.03
C THR A 197 18.77 2.51 -0.29
N LYS A 198 19.66 2.34 0.69
CA LYS A 198 20.90 1.57 0.53
C LYS A 198 20.64 0.07 0.32
N VAL A 199 19.69 -0.51 1.04
CA VAL A 199 19.27 -1.91 0.88
C VAL A 199 18.70 -2.14 -0.52
N PHE A 200 17.73 -1.31 -0.92
CA PHE A 200 17.11 -1.40 -2.25
C PHE A 200 18.10 -1.15 -3.39
N ALA A 201 19.09 -0.28 -3.21
CA ALA A 201 20.17 -0.09 -4.18
C ALA A 201 21.03 -1.36 -4.31
N LYS A 202 21.37 -2.00 -3.18
CA LYS A 202 22.16 -3.24 -3.14
C LYS A 202 21.42 -4.40 -3.81
N GLU A 203 20.10 -4.48 -3.62
CA GLU A 203 19.23 -5.50 -4.20
C GLU A 203 18.87 -5.24 -5.66
N GLY A 204 19.21 -4.06 -6.19
CA GLY A 204 18.85 -3.68 -7.55
C GLY A 204 17.35 -3.38 -7.72
N THR A 205 16.67 -2.94 -6.67
CA THR A 205 15.26 -2.50 -6.71
C THR A 205 15.13 -0.97 -6.69
N TYR A 206 16.23 -0.25 -6.46
CA TYR A 206 16.31 1.22 -6.52
C TYR A 206 17.47 1.70 -7.39
N ILE A 207 17.23 2.76 -8.17
CA ILE A 207 18.25 3.45 -8.97
C ILE A 207 18.44 4.84 -8.42
N GLU A 208 19.64 5.13 -7.93
CA GLU A 208 19.96 6.45 -7.42
C GLU A 208 20.07 7.47 -8.57
N PRO A 209 19.43 8.64 -8.46
CA PRO A 209 19.61 9.72 -9.42
C PRO A 209 21.07 10.19 -9.45
N THR A 210 21.63 10.30 -10.64
CA THR A 210 22.98 10.86 -10.82
C THR A 210 22.91 12.37 -10.84
N THR A 211 23.71 13.02 -9.99
CA THR A 211 23.80 14.49 -9.89
C THR A 211 24.86 15.02 -10.83
N ILE A 212 24.49 15.99 -11.66
CA ILE A 212 25.40 16.72 -12.56
C ILE A 212 25.45 18.18 -12.11
N LEU A 213 26.66 18.73 -11.98
CA LEU A 213 26.86 20.16 -11.77
C LEU A 213 26.67 20.91 -13.11
N LEU A 214 25.69 21.79 -13.18
CA LEU A 214 25.41 22.63 -14.35
C LEU A 214 26.17 23.96 -14.30
N GLY A 215 26.42 24.46 -13.09
CA GLY A 215 27.09 25.75 -12.87
C GLY A 215 27.00 26.17 -11.42
N SER A 216 27.21 27.44 -11.15
CA SER A 216 27.07 28.02 -9.80
C SER A 216 26.39 29.38 -9.89
N GLU A 217 25.48 29.66 -8.95
CA GLU A 217 24.77 30.94 -8.86
C GLU A 217 25.06 31.62 -7.51
N PRO A 218 25.12 32.96 -7.45
CA PRO A 218 25.28 33.68 -6.19
C PRO A 218 24.01 33.50 -5.34
N GLY A 219 24.17 32.95 -4.14
CA GLY A 219 23.10 32.75 -3.17
C GLY A 219 23.45 33.28 -1.79
N ALA A 220 22.44 33.45 -0.95
CA ALA A 220 22.65 33.84 0.44
C ALA A 220 23.20 32.66 1.25
N GLY A 221 24.26 32.90 2.00
CA GLY A 221 24.86 31.98 2.95
C GLY A 221 24.97 32.63 4.32
N THR A 222 25.17 31.81 5.34
CA THR A 222 25.50 32.29 6.69
C THR A 222 26.82 31.67 7.09
N SER A 223 27.82 32.49 7.38
CA SER A 223 29.11 32.03 7.91
C SER A 223 29.40 32.79 9.19
N LYS A 224 29.60 32.05 10.29
CA LYS A 224 29.84 32.61 11.63
C LYS A 224 28.82 33.67 12.07
N GLY A 225 27.56 33.54 11.64
CA GLY A 225 26.48 34.48 11.99
C GLY A 225 26.37 35.71 11.09
N GLU A 226 27.26 35.87 10.10
CA GLU A 226 27.17 36.94 9.11
C GLU A 226 26.51 36.45 7.82
N HIS A 227 25.67 37.30 7.22
CA HIS A 227 25.10 37.05 5.90
C HIS A 227 26.17 37.29 4.84
N ILE A 228 26.57 36.23 4.15
CA ILE A 228 27.54 36.29 3.06
C ILE A 228 26.88 35.92 1.73
N VAL A 229 27.40 36.44 0.63
CA VAL A 229 27.08 35.90 -0.70
C VAL A 229 28.02 34.72 -0.94
N GLN A 230 27.44 33.53 -1.10
CA GLN A 230 28.18 32.31 -1.42
C GLN A 230 27.73 31.76 -2.78
N MET A 231 28.65 31.20 -3.55
CA MET A 231 28.31 30.55 -4.82
C MET A 231 27.68 29.18 -4.51
N LEU A 232 26.39 29.03 -4.80
CA LEU A 232 25.64 27.78 -4.65
C LEU A 232 25.74 26.94 -5.94
N PRO A 233 26.05 25.64 -5.86
CA PRO A 233 26.10 24.79 -7.04
C PRO A 233 24.69 24.57 -7.61
N LEU A 234 24.51 24.92 -8.88
CA LEU A 234 23.33 24.58 -9.65
C LEU A 234 23.49 23.14 -10.14
N THR A 235 22.65 22.24 -9.68
CA THR A 235 22.72 20.81 -10.01
C THR A 235 21.46 20.34 -10.73
N ALA A 236 21.62 19.36 -11.61
CA ALA A 236 20.54 18.59 -12.21
C ALA A 236 20.66 17.13 -11.80
N HIS A 237 19.51 16.46 -11.66
CA HIS A 237 19.46 15.03 -11.39
C HIS A 237 18.84 14.31 -12.59
N PHE A 238 19.44 13.20 -13.00
CA PHE A 238 18.87 12.32 -14.02
C PHE A 238 19.01 10.86 -13.63
N ILE A 239 18.09 10.03 -14.12
CA ILE A 239 18.14 8.58 -13.97
C ILE A 239 18.42 7.99 -15.36
N SER A 240 19.43 7.11 -15.46
CA SER A 240 19.81 6.51 -16.74
C SER A 240 18.73 5.57 -17.24
N LEU A 241 18.10 5.93 -18.36
CA LEU A 241 17.12 5.08 -19.02
C LEU A 241 17.69 3.69 -19.36
N ARG A 242 18.96 3.63 -19.75
CA ARG A 242 19.64 2.37 -20.05
C ARG A 242 19.67 1.46 -18.82
N GLN A 243 20.03 2.00 -17.66
CA GLN A 243 20.06 1.23 -16.41
C GLN A 243 18.64 0.78 -16.02
N LEU A 244 17.67 1.68 -16.12
CA LEU A 244 16.28 1.39 -15.80
C LEU A 244 15.70 0.29 -16.69
N LEU A 245 15.89 0.38 -18.01
CA LEU A 245 15.46 -0.66 -18.95
C LEU A 245 16.20 -1.98 -18.71
N SER A 246 17.51 -1.95 -18.45
CA SER A 246 18.27 -3.15 -18.13
C SER A 246 17.69 -3.88 -16.91
N MET A 247 17.41 -3.16 -15.83
CA MET A 247 16.88 -3.73 -14.59
C MET A 247 15.44 -4.24 -14.79
N PHE A 248 14.60 -3.50 -15.51
CA PHE A 248 13.25 -3.93 -15.84
C PHE A 248 13.24 -5.22 -16.67
N LEU A 249 14.08 -5.30 -17.70
CA LEU A 249 14.15 -6.46 -18.59
C LEU A 249 14.77 -7.71 -17.93
N GLN A 250 15.60 -7.52 -16.90
CA GLN A 250 16.17 -8.60 -16.09
C GLN A 250 15.19 -9.18 -15.07
N GLN A 251 14.04 -8.53 -14.83
CA GLN A 251 13.03 -9.06 -13.91
C GLN A 251 12.52 -10.43 -14.39
N PRO A 252 12.21 -11.36 -13.46
CA PRO A 252 11.68 -12.67 -13.80
C PRO A 252 10.48 -12.58 -14.73
N GLN A 253 10.47 -13.39 -15.78
CA GLN A 253 9.39 -13.47 -16.77
C GLN A 253 9.11 -12.21 -17.61
N VAL A 254 9.79 -11.08 -17.39
CA VAL A 254 9.52 -9.87 -18.17
C VAL A 254 9.98 -10.05 -19.62
N MET A 255 11.26 -10.43 -19.82
CA MET A 255 11.79 -10.66 -21.17
C MET A 255 11.01 -11.76 -21.90
N SER A 256 10.69 -12.87 -21.23
CA SER A 256 9.94 -13.96 -21.85
C SER A 256 8.54 -13.51 -22.27
N LYS A 257 7.81 -12.76 -21.43
CA LYS A 257 6.50 -12.19 -21.78
C LYS A 257 6.58 -11.25 -22.97
N ILE A 258 7.60 -10.39 -23.05
CA ILE A 258 7.79 -9.48 -24.19
C ILE A 258 8.04 -10.28 -25.48
N LEU A 259 8.95 -11.26 -25.45
CA LEU A 259 9.24 -12.10 -26.61
C LEU A 259 8.04 -12.97 -27.02
N ASN A 260 7.24 -13.44 -26.06
CA ASN A 260 5.99 -14.14 -26.34
C ASN A 260 5.00 -13.23 -27.04
N PHE A 261 4.76 -12.03 -26.49
CA PHE A 261 3.90 -11.04 -27.12
C PHE A 261 4.34 -10.74 -28.56
N GLN A 262 5.64 -10.52 -28.79
CA GLN A 262 6.19 -10.30 -30.14
C GLN A 262 5.98 -11.48 -31.10
N ARG A 263 5.94 -12.73 -30.61
CA ARG A 263 5.64 -13.91 -31.44
C ARG A 263 4.14 -14.08 -31.73
N GLU A 264 3.28 -13.56 -30.87
CA GLU A 264 1.83 -13.53 -31.09
C GLU A 264 1.44 -12.43 -32.08
N LEU A 265 2.20 -11.33 -32.12
CA LEU A 265 2.06 -10.27 -33.12
C LEU A 265 2.21 -10.85 -34.55
N GLY A 266 1.23 -10.56 -35.41
CA GLY A 266 1.18 -11.07 -36.79
C GLY A 266 0.57 -12.47 -36.99
N LYS A 267 0.09 -13.16 -35.95
CA LYS A 267 -0.72 -14.38 -36.13
C LYS A 267 -2.11 -14.10 -36.70
N VAL A 268 -2.67 -12.94 -36.36
CA VAL A 268 -3.92 -12.45 -36.95
C VAL A 268 -3.59 -11.79 -38.29
N LYS A 269 -4.00 -12.43 -39.38
CA LYS A 269 -3.93 -11.84 -40.71
C LYS A 269 -5.04 -10.80 -40.87
N ASP A 270 -4.76 -9.75 -41.63
CA ASP A 270 -5.73 -8.72 -42.06
C ASP A 270 -6.24 -7.72 -41.01
N VAL A 271 -5.71 -7.76 -39.77
CA VAL A 271 -6.02 -6.75 -38.75
C VAL A 271 -4.72 -6.25 -38.11
N TYR A 272 -4.46 -4.95 -38.23
CA TYR A 272 -3.37 -4.31 -37.50
C TYR A 272 -3.79 -4.07 -36.05
N THR A 273 -3.27 -4.90 -35.13
CA THR A 273 -3.55 -4.76 -33.69
C THR A 273 -2.49 -3.94 -32.96
N ASN A 274 -1.31 -3.82 -33.54
CA ASN A 274 -0.19 -3.07 -33.01
C ASN A 274 0.58 -2.35 -34.13
N PHE A 275 1.24 -1.23 -33.80
CA PHE A 275 2.15 -0.57 -34.73
C PHE A 275 3.27 -1.50 -35.25
N MET A 276 3.73 -2.42 -34.39
CA MET A 276 4.73 -3.42 -34.73
C MET A 276 4.22 -4.46 -35.76
N ASP A 277 2.90 -4.56 -35.99
CA ASP A 277 2.30 -5.45 -36.99
C ASP A 277 2.35 -4.85 -38.41
N ALA A 278 2.59 -3.55 -38.54
CA ALA A 278 2.60 -2.83 -39.81
C ALA A 278 3.69 -3.35 -40.74
N GLU A 279 3.40 -3.44 -42.04
CA GLU A 279 4.34 -3.91 -43.06
C GLU A 279 5.65 -3.11 -43.04
N VAL A 280 5.55 -1.78 -42.90
CA VAL A 280 6.72 -0.87 -42.78
C VAL A 280 7.62 -1.25 -41.59
N TRP A 281 7.03 -1.66 -40.47
CA TRP A 281 7.81 -2.05 -39.29
C TRP A 281 8.51 -3.39 -39.50
N LYS A 282 7.87 -4.34 -40.19
CA LYS A 282 8.44 -5.65 -40.53
C LYS A 282 9.66 -5.51 -41.46
N GLU A 283 9.64 -4.54 -42.36
CA GLU A 283 10.78 -4.22 -43.23
C GLU A 283 11.98 -3.67 -42.43
N PHE A 284 11.74 -2.86 -41.40
CA PHE A 284 12.79 -2.33 -40.52
C PHE A 284 13.38 -3.37 -39.56
N ASN A 285 12.63 -4.41 -39.21
CA ASN A 285 12.94 -5.35 -38.12
C ASN A 285 13.81 -6.56 -38.55
N GLN A 286 14.62 -6.45 -39.60
CA GLN A 286 15.42 -7.56 -40.15
C GLN A 286 16.57 -7.99 -39.21
N GLY A 287 16.25 -8.64 -38.09
CA GLY A 287 17.19 -9.33 -37.21
C GLY A 287 17.61 -8.59 -35.94
N GLN A 288 16.99 -7.46 -35.60
CA GLN A 288 17.27 -6.70 -34.37
C GLN A 288 16.04 -6.68 -33.45
N ILE A 289 16.23 -6.82 -32.13
CA ILE A 289 15.11 -6.68 -31.18
C ILE A 289 14.90 -5.18 -30.92
N PHE A 290 13.84 -4.62 -31.49
CA PHE A 290 13.43 -3.25 -31.20
C PHE A 290 12.38 -3.22 -30.07
N PHE A 291 12.68 -2.49 -29.01
CA PHE A 291 11.70 -2.12 -28.00
C PHE A 291 11.06 -0.79 -28.41
N ALA A 292 9.78 -0.81 -28.80
CA ALA A 292 9.01 0.42 -28.96
C ALA A 292 8.79 1.04 -27.57
N CYS A 293 9.75 1.85 -27.11
CA CYS A 293 9.58 2.67 -25.92
C CYS A 293 8.62 3.81 -26.29
N PHE A 294 7.32 3.59 -26.07
CA PHE A 294 6.34 4.66 -26.17
C PHE A 294 6.58 5.67 -25.05
N PHE A 295 7.41 6.67 -25.32
CA PHE A 295 7.38 7.90 -24.56
C PHE A 295 6.04 8.57 -24.84
N ILE A 296 5.06 8.35 -23.96
CA ILE A 296 3.86 9.17 -23.91
C ILE A 296 4.33 10.57 -23.54
N CYS A 297 4.62 11.38 -24.55
CA CYS A 297 4.85 12.80 -24.40
C CYS A 297 3.49 13.42 -24.06
N ARG A 298 3.14 13.40 -22.77
CA ARG A 298 2.01 14.17 -22.25
C ARG A 298 2.42 15.64 -22.36
N ARG A 299 1.99 16.30 -23.42
CA ARG A 299 2.04 17.76 -23.51
C ARG A 299 1.34 18.32 -22.26
N PHE A 300 2.11 18.96 -21.38
CA PHE A 300 1.59 19.87 -20.37
C PHE A 300 1.17 21.18 -21.03
#